data_AF-A0A165JQ41-F1
#
_entry.id   AF-A0A165JQ41-F1
#
_cell.length_a   1.000
_cell.length_b   1.000
_cell.length_c   1.000
_cell.angle_alpha   90.00
_cell.angle_beta   90.00
_cell.angle_gamma   90.00
#
_symmetry.space_group_name_H-M   'P 1'
#
loop_
_entity.id
_entity.type
_entity.pdbx_description
1 polymer ?
#
loop_
_entity_poly.entity_id
_entity_poly.type
_entity_poly.pdbx_seq_one_letter_code
_entity_poly.pdbx_strand_id
1 'polypeptide(L)'
;MKWVEQQIGGVKHIKISGYNSRANGIVERKDYDVRESVMKACGNQPNRWAMLLIFIFWAERVTVKRHLGISPYRMAHGCEPILPFDLREATWLTAPMQPPMTTEDLIATRARQLEKREEDIEMMRERVRK
;
A
#
# COMPACT_ATOMS: atom_id res chain seq x y z
N MET A 1 -24.32 -1.65 -23.64
CA MET A 1 -23.09 -1.06 -23.03
C MET A 1 -22.38 -0.02 -23.92
N LYS A 2 -22.97 0.41 -25.05
CA LYS A 2 -22.51 1.61 -25.80
C LYS A 2 -22.49 2.90 -24.96
N TRP A 3 -23.18 2.89 -23.81
CA TRP A 3 -23.34 4.03 -22.91
C TRP A 3 -22.00 4.51 -22.30
N VAL A 4 -21.10 3.59 -21.90
CA VAL A 4 -19.81 3.97 -21.29
C VAL A 4 -18.88 4.62 -22.34
N GLU A 5 -18.86 4.07 -23.55
CA GLU A 5 -18.05 4.60 -24.65
C GLU A 5 -18.57 5.95 -25.14
N GLN A 6 -19.89 6.17 -25.11
CA GLN A 6 -20.52 7.44 -25.46
C GLN A 6 -20.35 8.54 -24.40
N GLN A 7 -20.29 8.18 -23.11
CA GLN A 7 -20.22 9.16 -22.01
C GLN A 7 -18.80 9.53 -21.60
N ILE A 8 -17.83 8.61 -21.74
CA ILE A 8 -16.45 8.80 -21.26
C ILE A 8 -15.49 9.00 -22.45
N GLY A 9 -15.95 9.66 -23.51
CA GLY A 9 -15.09 10.28 -24.53
C GLY A 9 -14.00 9.38 -25.15
N GLY A 10 -14.36 8.23 -25.71
CA GLY A 10 -13.43 7.42 -26.53
C GLY A 10 -12.64 6.33 -25.79
N VAL A 11 -12.94 6.05 -24.53
CA VAL A 11 -12.36 4.90 -23.81
C VAL A 11 -12.91 3.58 -24.36
N LYS A 12 -12.03 2.74 -24.93
CA LYS A 12 -12.38 1.39 -25.40
C LYS A 12 -12.45 0.41 -24.23
N HIS A 13 -13.61 -0.21 -24.02
CA HIS A 13 -13.77 -1.21 -22.98
C HIS A 13 -13.17 -2.56 -23.39
N ILE A 14 -12.18 -3.06 -22.64
CA ILE A 14 -11.61 -4.39 -22.81
C ILE A 14 -12.38 -5.37 -21.93
N LYS A 15 -12.94 -6.43 -22.54
CA LYS A 15 -13.65 -7.49 -21.83
C LYS A 15 -12.79 -8.73 -21.69
N ILE A 16 -12.83 -9.32 -20.51
CA ILE A 16 -12.19 -10.59 -20.20
C ILE A 16 -13.30 -11.65 -20.14
N SER A 17 -13.04 -12.83 -20.71
CA SER A 17 -13.99 -13.94 -20.66
C SER A 17 -14.17 -14.41 -19.21
N GLY A 18 -15.39 -14.86 -18.88
CA GLY A 18 -15.64 -15.50 -17.57
C GLY A 18 -14.69 -16.67 -17.33
N TYR A 19 -14.33 -16.90 -16.07
CA TYR A 19 -13.43 -17.98 -15.64
C TYR A 19 -12.01 -17.94 -16.24
N ASN A 20 -11.56 -16.78 -16.74
CA ASN A 20 -10.20 -16.58 -17.26
C ASN A 20 -9.42 -15.56 -16.42
N SER A 21 -9.13 -15.91 -15.17
CA SER A 21 -8.36 -15.09 -14.23
C SER A 21 -6.96 -14.74 -14.76
N ARG A 22 -6.35 -15.63 -15.54
CA ARG A 22 -5.01 -15.41 -16.13
C ARG A 22 -4.99 -14.17 -17.02
N ALA A 23 -6.05 -13.91 -17.78
CA ALA A 23 -6.14 -12.72 -18.62
C ALA A 23 -6.21 -11.41 -17.81
N ASN A 24 -6.64 -11.47 -16.54
CA ASN A 24 -6.63 -10.34 -15.61
C ASN A 24 -5.54 -10.45 -14.52
N GLY A 25 -4.58 -11.36 -14.68
CA GLY A 25 -3.73 -11.80 -13.57
C GLY A 25 -2.89 -10.70 -12.94
N ILE A 26 -2.53 -9.65 -13.69
CA ILE A 26 -1.79 -8.48 -13.18
C ILE A 26 -2.64 -7.71 -12.17
N VAL A 27 -3.91 -7.48 -12.49
CA VAL A 27 -4.84 -6.77 -11.59
C VAL A 27 -5.18 -7.64 -10.40
N GLU A 28 -5.53 -8.92 -10.64
CA GLU A 28 -5.90 -9.84 -9.57
C GLU A 28 -4.78 -10.07 -8.55
N ARG A 29 -3.52 -10.18 -9.01
CA ARG A 29 -2.39 -10.30 -8.09
C ARG A 29 -2.19 -9.03 -7.27
N LYS A 30 -2.34 -7.85 -7.88
CA LYS A 30 -2.27 -6.59 -7.14
C LYS A 30 -3.39 -6.49 -6.09
N ASP A 31 -4.61 -6.86 -6.44
CA ASP A 31 -5.75 -6.82 -5.53
C ASP A 31 -5.58 -7.81 -4.37
N TYR A 32 -4.97 -8.97 -4.64
CA TYR A 32 -4.56 -9.92 -3.60
C TYR A 32 -3.55 -9.29 -2.62
N ASP A 33 -2.47 -8.68 -3.13
CA ASP A 33 -1.44 -8.06 -2.29
C ASP A 33 -2.04 -6.96 -1.40
N VAL A 34 -2.93 -6.12 -1.96
CA VAL A 34 -3.64 -5.08 -1.21
C VAL A 34 -4.52 -5.68 -0.13
N ARG A 35 -5.32 -6.70 -0.46
CA ARG A 35 -6.21 -7.37 0.51
C ARG A 35 -5.42 -7.98 1.66
N GLU A 36 -4.37 -8.73 1.37
CA GLU A 36 -3.50 -9.34 2.38
C GLU A 36 -2.82 -8.27 3.25
N SER A 37 -2.35 -7.18 2.64
CA SER A 37 -1.77 -6.06 3.38
C SER A 37 -2.76 -5.40 4.34
N VAL A 38 -4.02 -5.22 3.91
CA VAL A 38 -5.10 -4.70 4.77
C VAL A 38 -5.32 -5.64 5.96
N MET A 39 -5.48 -6.94 5.72
CA MET A 39 -5.72 -7.91 6.78
C MET A 39 -4.55 -7.95 7.78
N LYS A 40 -3.31 -7.93 7.27
CA LYS A 40 -2.11 -7.84 8.10
C LYS A 40 -2.05 -6.56 8.91
N ALA A 41 -2.42 -5.42 8.34
CA ALA A 41 -2.45 -4.14 9.03
C ALA A 41 -3.52 -4.10 10.12
N CYS A 42 -4.72 -4.64 9.87
CA CYS A 42 -5.81 -4.75 10.84
C CYS A 42 -5.45 -5.55 12.10
N GLY A 43 -4.58 -6.57 11.98
CA GLY A 43 -4.26 -7.46 13.10
C GLY A 43 -5.54 -8.08 13.68
N ASN A 44 -5.77 -7.89 14.99
CA ASN A 44 -6.94 -8.42 15.70
C ASN A 44 -8.21 -7.55 15.55
N GLN A 45 -8.18 -6.46 14.77
CA GLN A 45 -9.30 -5.52 14.60
C GLN A 45 -9.73 -5.44 13.13
N PRO A 46 -10.38 -6.48 12.58
CA PRO A 46 -10.75 -6.53 11.17
C PRO A 46 -11.74 -5.42 10.77
N ASN A 47 -12.52 -4.90 11.72
CA ASN A 47 -13.46 -3.78 11.50
C ASN A 47 -12.78 -2.46 11.08
N ARG A 48 -11.47 -2.32 11.26
CA ARG A 48 -10.71 -1.12 10.85
C ARG A 48 -10.31 -1.10 9.38
N TRP A 49 -10.59 -2.16 8.63
CA TRP A 49 -10.12 -2.33 7.25
C TRP A 49 -10.42 -1.12 6.35
N ALA A 50 -11.61 -0.52 6.48
CA ALA A 50 -12.04 0.60 5.67
C ALA A 50 -11.21 1.86 5.95
N MET A 51 -10.88 2.12 7.22
CA MET A 51 -10.04 3.25 7.61
C MET A 51 -8.58 3.04 7.20
N LEU A 52 -8.09 1.79 7.24
CA LEU A 52 -6.72 1.46 6.85
C LEU A 52 -6.49 1.45 5.34
N LEU A 53 -7.57 1.33 4.56
CA LEU A 53 -7.48 1.18 3.10
C LEU A 53 -6.74 2.35 2.43
N ILE A 54 -6.97 3.58 2.90
CA ILE A 54 -6.28 4.76 2.35
C ILE A 54 -4.76 4.71 2.61
N PHE A 55 -4.36 4.29 3.81
CA PHE A 55 -2.95 4.16 4.18
C PHE A 55 -2.28 3.01 3.42
N ILE A 56 -2.99 1.91 3.18
CA ILE A 56 -2.51 0.78 2.39
C ILE A 56 -2.29 1.18 0.93
N PHE A 57 -3.23 1.87 0.31
CA PHE A 57 -3.04 2.35 -1.07
C PHE A 57 -1.91 3.36 -1.17
N TRP A 58 -1.72 4.22 -0.16
CA TRP A 58 -0.57 5.11 -0.13
C TRP A 58 0.73 4.30 0.00
N ALA A 59 0.80 3.37 0.95
CA ALA A 59 1.93 2.48 1.16
C ALA A 59 2.30 1.67 -0.09
N GLU A 60 1.34 1.11 -0.83
CA GLU A 60 1.58 0.37 -2.08
C GLU A 60 2.23 1.26 -3.15
N ARG A 61 1.79 2.51 -3.26
CA ARG A 61 2.34 3.46 -4.24
C ARG A 61 3.75 3.89 -3.92
N VAL A 62 4.08 4.05 -2.63
CA VAL A 62 5.40 4.56 -2.20
C VAL A 62 6.40 3.44 -1.90
N THR A 63 5.95 2.18 -1.83
CA THR A 63 6.83 1.02 -1.60
C THR A 63 7.49 0.58 -2.91
N VAL A 64 8.80 0.38 -2.87
CA VAL A 64 9.57 -0.15 -3.99
C VAL A 64 9.13 -1.57 -4.32
N LYS A 65 8.79 -1.83 -5.59
CA LYS A 65 8.43 -3.17 -6.05
C LYS A 65 9.69 -3.97 -6.34
N ARG A 66 9.81 -5.16 -5.75
CA ARG A 66 10.99 -6.04 -5.86
C ARG A 66 11.44 -6.29 -7.31
N HIS A 67 10.51 -6.50 -8.23
CA HIS A 67 10.82 -6.80 -9.63
C HIS A 67 11.15 -5.56 -10.48
N LEU A 68 10.74 -4.36 -10.03
CA LEU A 68 10.99 -3.09 -10.73
C LEU A 68 12.20 -2.35 -10.16
N GLY A 69 12.53 -2.54 -8.88
CA GLY A 69 13.54 -1.77 -8.17
C GLY A 69 13.15 -0.32 -7.89
N ILE A 70 11.96 0.13 -8.31
CA ILE A 70 11.41 1.47 -8.10
C ILE A 70 9.98 1.41 -7.52
N SER A 71 9.55 2.50 -6.88
CA SER A 71 8.17 2.66 -6.38
C SER A 71 7.21 3.07 -7.51
N PRO A 72 5.92 2.65 -7.48
CA PRO A 72 4.92 3.13 -8.43
C PRO A 72 4.80 4.66 -8.46
N TYR A 73 4.97 5.32 -7.32
CA TYR A 73 4.97 6.79 -7.22
C TYR A 73 6.10 7.38 -8.07
N ARG A 74 7.33 6.89 -7.90
CA ARG A 74 8.47 7.35 -8.72
C ARG A 74 8.27 7.04 -10.19
N MET A 75 7.70 5.88 -10.52
CA MET A 75 7.39 5.53 -11.90
C MET A 75 6.41 6.52 -12.54
N ALA A 76 5.41 7.00 -11.79
CA ALA A 76 4.42 7.94 -12.28
C ALA A 76 4.90 9.40 -12.30
N HIS A 77 5.71 9.81 -11.32
CA HIS A 77 6.07 11.22 -11.10
C HIS A 77 7.54 11.56 -11.40
N GLY A 78 8.41 10.57 -11.56
CA GLY A 78 9.84 10.75 -11.80
C GLY A 78 10.67 11.11 -10.56
N CYS A 79 10.05 11.30 -9.39
CA CYS A 79 10.72 11.62 -8.12
C CYS A 79 10.25 10.72 -6.98
N GLU A 80 11.03 10.65 -5.90
CA GLU A 80 10.60 9.94 -4.68
C GLU A 80 9.59 10.79 -3.90
N PRO A 81 8.59 10.15 -3.27
CA PRO A 81 7.63 10.86 -2.42
C PRO A 81 8.31 11.35 -1.14
N ILE A 82 7.95 12.54 -0.68
CA ILE A 82 8.32 13.02 0.66
C ILE A 82 7.24 12.55 1.64
N LEU A 83 7.61 11.71 2.60
CA LEU A 83 6.69 11.15 3.58
C LEU A 83 6.69 11.97 4.87
N PRO A 84 5.61 11.93 5.68
CA PRO A 84 5.55 12.67 6.94
C PRO A 84 6.70 12.35 7.92
N PHE A 85 7.22 11.12 7.86
CA PHE A 85 8.37 10.67 8.65
C PHE A 85 9.73 10.95 8.00
N ASP A 86 9.77 11.55 6.81
CA ASP A 86 11.01 12.10 6.25
C ASP A 86 11.23 13.56 6.72
N LEU A 87 10.15 14.23 7.13
CA LEU A 87 10.13 15.68 7.44
C LEU A 87 10.21 16.00 8.94
N ARG A 88 9.37 15.37 9.77
CA ARG A 88 9.16 15.78 11.16
C ARG A 88 9.57 14.74 12.19
N GLU A 89 9.49 13.48 11.82
CA GLU A 89 9.83 12.38 12.72
C GLU A 89 11.18 11.88 12.24
N ALA A 90 12.19 11.84 13.11
CA ALA A 90 13.35 11.06 12.76
C ALA A 90 12.87 9.61 12.55
N THR A 91 13.40 8.92 11.53
CA THR A 91 13.04 7.55 11.13
C THR A 91 12.91 6.57 12.32
N TRP A 92 13.55 6.89 13.44
CA TRP A 92 13.49 6.24 14.76
C TRP A 92 12.10 6.12 15.42
N LEU A 93 11.10 6.94 15.07
CA LEU A 93 9.75 6.84 15.66
C LEU A 93 8.84 5.82 14.96
N THR A 94 9.39 5.06 14.02
CA THR A 94 8.67 4.01 13.30
C THR A 94 9.34 2.65 13.50
N ALA A 95 8.54 1.58 13.55
CA ALA A 95 9.08 0.23 13.65
C ALA A 95 10.05 -0.05 12.49
N PRO A 96 11.30 -0.50 12.76
CA PRO A 96 12.24 -0.81 11.70
C PRO A 96 11.72 -2.00 10.89
N MET A 97 11.77 -1.87 9.56
CA MET A 97 11.48 -2.99 8.66
C MET A 97 12.59 -4.04 8.80
N GLN A 98 12.27 -5.22 9.33
CA GLN A 98 13.25 -6.29 9.56
C GLN A 98 13.14 -7.36 8.48
N PRO A 99 14.11 -7.46 7.54
CA PRO A 99 14.11 -8.52 6.55
C PRO A 99 14.37 -9.91 7.18
N PRO A 100 13.82 -10.99 6.61
CA PRO A 100 13.01 -11.02 5.39
C PRO A 100 11.53 -10.67 5.63
N MET A 101 10.99 -9.76 4.82
CA MET A 101 9.56 -9.40 4.82
C MET A 101 8.92 -9.76 3.48
N THR A 102 7.66 -10.16 3.51
CA THR A 102 6.85 -10.29 2.29
C THR A 102 6.44 -8.90 1.77
N THR A 103 6.00 -8.82 0.51
CA THR A 103 5.53 -7.54 -0.06
C THR A 103 4.36 -6.99 0.76
N GLU A 104 3.48 -7.86 1.20
CA GLU A 104 2.28 -7.52 1.95
C GLU A 104 2.64 -7.07 3.37
N ASP A 105 3.66 -7.67 4.00
CA ASP A 105 4.17 -7.20 5.28
C ASP A 105 4.80 -5.80 5.14
N LEU A 106 5.56 -5.55 4.08
CA LEU A 106 6.18 -4.24 3.84
C LEU A 106 5.11 -3.14 3.67
N ILE A 107 4.08 -3.43 2.87
CA ILE A 107 2.97 -2.50 2.65
C ILE A 107 2.20 -2.29 3.96
N ALA A 108 1.88 -3.35 4.70
CA ALA A 108 1.16 -3.26 5.97
C ALA A 108 1.94 -2.46 7.03
N THR A 109 3.25 -2.73 7.18
CA THR A 109 4.11 -1.99 8.10
C THR A 109 4.19 -0.52 7.70
N ARG A 110 4.41 -0.22 6.42
CA ARG A 110 4.44 1.18 5.96
C ARG A 110 3.09 1.88 6.13
N ALA A 111 1.97 1.18 5.94
CA ALA A 111 0.64 1.74 6.20
C ALA A 111 0.45 2.10 7.67
N ARG A 112 0.92 1.28 8.62
CA ARG A 112 0.91 1.63 10.05
C ARG A 112 1.80 2.83 10.36
N GLN A 113 2.97 2.91 9.75
CA GLN A 113 3.86 4.09 9.87
C GLN A 113 3.16 5.37 9.38
N LEU A 114 2.37 5.28 8.31
CA LEU A 114 1.61 6.40 7.76
C LEU A 114 0.36 6.74 8.60
N GLU A 115 -0.26 5.74 9.23
CA GLU A 115 -1.39 5.93 10.14
C GLU A 115 -0.99 6.73 11.38
N LYS A 116 0.28 6.65 11.81
CA LYS A 116 0.80 7.36 13.00
C LYS A 116 -0.03 7.07 14.25
N ARG A 117 -0.32 5.80 14.46
CA ARG A 117 -1.10 5.33 15.60
C ARG A 117 -0.38 5.68 16.91
N GLU A 118 -1.10 6.27 17.85
CA GLU A 118 -0.52 6.75 19.12
C GLU A 118 0.18 5.63 19.90
N GLU A 119 -0.40 4.43 19.93
CA GLU A 119 0.23 3.28 20.61
C GLU A 119 1.58 2.90 19.99
N ASP A 120 1.71 2.96 18.66
CA ASP A 120 2.96 2.64 17.95
C ASP A 120 4.03 3.70 18.22
N ILE A 121 3.62 4.98 18.27
CA ILE A 121 4.52 6.10 18.56
C ILE A 121 5.04 6.01 20.00
N GLU A 122 4.17 5.72 20.96
CA GLU A 122 4.57 5.63 22.37
C GLU A 122 5.50 4.43 22.61
N MET A 123 5.19 3.28 22.00
CA MET A 123 6.09 2.12 22.03
C MET A 123 7.49 2.44 21.49
N MET A 124 7.57 3.22 20.40
CA MET A 124 8.86 3.63 19.84
C MET A 124 9.57 4.65 20.73
N ARG A 125 8.85 5.58 21.37
CA ARG A 125 9.42 6.51 22.36
C ARG A 125 10.05 5.78 23.53
N GLU A 126 9.38 4.75 24.07
CA GLU A 126 9.93 3.92 25.14
C GLU A 126 11.19 3.18 24.70
N ARG A 127 11.19 2.65 23.47
CA ARG A 127 12.35 1.95 22.91
C ARG A 127 13.57 2.86 22.73
N VAL A 128 13.37 4.11 22.33
CA VAL A 128 14.46 5.09 22.13
C VAL A 128 15.00 5.62 23.47
N ARG A 129 14.19 5.63 24.54
CA ARG A 129 14.61 6.08 25.88
C ARG A 129 15.47 5.06 26.65
N LYS A 130 15.50 3.80 26.22
CA LYS A 130 16.37 2.76 26.79
C LYS A 130 17.73 2.73 26.08
#